data_AF-R9KK71-F1
#
_entry.id   AF-R9KK71-F1
#
_cell.length_a   1.000
_cell.length_b   1.000
_cell.length_c   1.000
_cell.angle_alpha   90.00
_cell.angle_beta   90.00
_cell.angle_gamma   90.00
#
_symmetry.space_group_name_H-M   'P 1'
#
loop_
_entity.id
_entity.type
_entity.pdbx_description
1 polymer ?
#
loop_
_entity_poly.entity_id
_entity_poly.type
_entity_poly.pdbx_seq_one_letter_code
_entity_poly.pdbx_strand_id
1 'polypeptide(L)'
;MSNTRVSEIETTKICKKCGRILPIAKFRLVKGQFHNPYYLNQCKECEYQYQREYLEEKNKIEFSDNLEMLIQRHYKDIKHERVLDISKFKFIPLGTDEIFVKLMDYKNAWLSNYGRVIRYSCGKYNLLQGSYDKYGALFYSLRKNVFFGGKWTYKGVHLYAAKAVVEEFIVNPDKANNVYIWHSGFDKQDHYYRNLYPLNQEQYRIVKNHFNSTGDDSEKFILQVMNDIKYKPDDWSRRCMEPVMCGIGYRGSENVDCKSESYLKWHDMINRCYNAKFHERQPQYKGCTVCEEWLNYSNFKVWYDKDKIAGMSLDLDKDILFKGNKVYSPETCCFVPHAINTLFLNGKKNRGGLPLGVHFDKNKGKYRAEMSFMGEQIKLGTFDAVDSAFARYKEYKEDFIRDIAEQYRDEIPDKVYKAMVGWEVAIDD
;
A
#
# COMPACT_ATOMS: atom_id res chain seq x y z
N MET A 1 47.65 -68.06 26.85
CA MET A 1 47.19 -67.39 28.09
C MET A 1 47.45 -65.90 27.96
N SER A 2 46.42 -65.14 27.63
CA SER A 2 46.39 -63.69 27.86
C SER A 2 44.95 -63.34 28.20
N ASN A 3 44.80 -62.74 29.37
CA ASN A 3 43.59 -62.69 30.16
C ASN A 3 42.46 -61.92 29.49
N THR A 4 41.30 -62.57 29.47
CA THR A 4 39.97 -61.99 29.59
C THR A 4 39.94 -60.90 30.67
N ARG A 5 39.54 -59.67 30.29
CA ARG A 5 38.79 -58.72 31.11
C ARG A 5 38.20 -57.64 30.20
N VAL A 6 37.16 -58.03 29.46
CA VAL A 6 36.15 -57.08 28.98
C VAL A 6 35.38 -56.67 30.24
N SER A 7 35.71 -55.50 30.80
CA SER A 7 34.91 -54.91 31.87
C SER A 7 33.67 -54.28 31.24
N GLU A 8 32.59 -55.06 31.16
CA GLU A 8 31.23 -54.59 30.90
C GLU A 8 30.72 -53.72 32.06
N ILE A 9 31.29 -52.53 32.27
CA ILE A 9 30.75 -51.55 33.22
C ILE A 9 30.98 -50.16 32.64
N GLU A 10 30.00 -49.66 31.89
CA GLU A 10 29.61 -48.24 31.76
C GLU A 10 28.59 -48.05 30.60
N THR A 11 27.59 -48.91 30.46
CA THR A 11 26.55 -48.71 29.43
C THR A 11 25.43 -47.76 29.91
N THR A 12 25.39 -47.44 31.20
CA THR A 12 24.34 -46.64 31.84
C THR A 12 24.92 -45.51 32.70
N LYS A 13 24.27 -44.35 32.69
CA LYS A 13 24.60 -43.15 33.47
C LYS A 13 23.37 -42.69 34.26
N ILE A 14 23.58 -42.18 35.48
CA ILE A 14 22.50 -41.60 36.30
C ILE A 14 22.23 -40.17 35.84
N CYS A 15 20.97 -39.86 35.52
CA CYS A 15 20.56 -38.50 35.21
C CYS A 15 20.50 -37.66 36.49
N LYS A 16 21.29 -36.58 36.59
CA LYS A 16 21.31 -35.70 37.78
C LYS A 16 20.00 -34.94 38.04
N LYS A 17 19.12 -34.81 37.03
CA LYS A 17 17.81 -34.15 37.17
C LYS A 17 16.71 -35.09 37.70
N CYS A 18 16.47 -36.23 37.05
CA CYS A 18 15.39 -37.17 37.42
C CYS A 18 15.84 -38.40 38.22
N GLY A 19 17.13 -38.57 38.51
CA GLY A 19 17.66 -39.71 39.28
C GLY A 19 17.63 -41.07 38.58
N ARG A 20 17.00 -41.20 37.41
CA ARG A 20 16.92 -42.46 36.65
C ARG A 20 18.28 -42.92 36.14
N ILE A 21 18.55 -44.22 36.23
CA ILE A 21 19.68 -44.91 35.59
C ILE A 21 19.27 -45.19 34.14
N LEU A 22 19.96 -44.59 33.17
CA LEU A 22 19.59 -44.66 31.74
C LEU A 22 20.80 -45.00 30.86
N PRO A 23 20.62 -45.62 29.69
CA PRO A 23 21.71 -45.85 28.75
C PRO A 23 22.41 -44.55 28.34
N ILE A 24 23.72 -44.57 28.14
CA ILE A 24 24.52 -43.38 27.76
C ILE A 24 23.98 -42.69 26.49
N ALA A 25 23.42 -43.44 25.54
CA ALA A 25 22.79 -42.89 24.33
C ALA A 25 21.61 -41.94 24.60
N LYS A 26 21.00 -42.00 25.79
CA LYS A 26 19.95 -41.07 26.25
C LYS A 26 20.50 -39.75 26.78
N PHE A 27 21.80 -39.51 26.69
CA PHE A 27 22.46 -38.25 27.04
C PHE A 27 23.06 -37.61 25.79
N ARG A 28 23.08 -36.28 25.72
CA ARG A 28 23.71 -35.55 24.59
C ARG A 28 25.23 -35.57 24.75
N LEU A 29 25.94 -35.94 23.68
CA LEU A 29 27.39 -35.84 23.61
C LEU A 29 27.79 -34.42 23.17
N VAL A 30 28.65 -33.76 23.93
CA VAL A 30 29.14 -32.41 23.65
C VAL A 30 30.67 -32.39 23.71
N LYS A 31 31.30 -31.38 23.09
CA LYS A 31 32.76 -31.18 23.16
C LYS A 31 33.06 -30.09 24.18
N GLY A 32 33.98 -30.37 25.10
CA GLY A 32 34.46 -29.38 26.08
C GLY A 32 35.41 -28.34 25.47
N GLN A 33 35.83 -27.39 26.29
CA GLN A 33 36.76 -26.31 25.92
C GLN A 33 38.08 -26.83 25.32
N PHE A 34 38.53 -28.02 25.74
CA PHE A 34 39.72 -28.72 25.23
C PHE A 34 39.39 -29.79 24.19
N HIS A 35 38.22 -29.71 23.53
CA HIS A 35 37.75 -30.64 22.49
C HIS A 35 37.51 -32.09 22.95
N ASN A 36 37.67 -32.39 24.24
CA ASN A 36 37.36 -33.68 24.83
C ASN A 36 35.84 -33.92 24.82
N PRO A 37 35.36 -35.03 24.23
CA PRO A 37 33.94 -35.35 24.18
C PRO A 37 33.46 -35.85 25.55
N TYR A 38 32.32 -35.35 26.03
CA TYR A 38 31.68 -35.83 27.25
C TYR A 38 30.16 -35.81 27.12
N TYR A 39 29.48 -36.71 27.83
CA TYR A 39 28.03 -36.73 27.90
C TYR A 39 27.53 -35.76 28.96
N LEU A 40 26.49 -35.00 28.65
CA LEU A 40 25.83 -34.13 29.64
C LEU A 40 25.33 -34.94 30.85
N ASN A 41 25.15 -34.25 31.98
CA ASN A 41 24.74 -34.88 33.24
C ASN A 41 23.22 -35.06 33.38
N GLN A 42 22.46 -34.44 32.48
CA GLN A 42 21.00 -34.54 32.36
C GLN A 42 20.65 -35.34 31.11
N CYS A 43 19.66 -36.23 31.22
CA CYS A 43 19.20 -37.01 30.06
C CYS A 43 18.43 -36.13 29.08
N LYS A 44 18.38 -36.54 27.81
CA LYS A 44 17.72 -35.84 26.70
C LYS A 44 16.24 -35.50 27.00
N GLU A 45 15.55 -36.33 27.76
CA GLU A 45 14.15 -36.08 28.16
C GLU A 45 14.04 -34.91 29.14
N CYS A 46 14.91 -34.86 30.17
CA CYS A 46 14.96 -33.73 31.08
C CYS A 46 15.47 -32.45 30.39
N GLU A 47 16.41 -32.57 29.45
CA GLU A 47 16.81 -31.45 28.58
C GLU A 47 15.62 -30.92 27.79
N TYR A 48 14.80 -31.82 27.22
CA TYR A 48 13.62 -31.46 26.45
C TYR A 48 12.56 -30.79 27.33
N GLN A 49 12.23 -31.34 28.49
CA GLN A 49 11.28 -30.73 29.44
C GLN A 49 11.71 -29.34 29.87
N TYR A 50 12.97 -29.17 30.28
CA TYR A 50 13.51 -27.86 30.64
C TYR A 50 13.46 -26.87 29.46
N GLN A 51 13.82 -27.32 28.25
CA GLN A 51 13.71 -26.49 27.06
C GLN A 51 12.26 -26.11 26.75
N ARG A 52 11.31 -27.02 26.95
CA ARG A 52 9.87 -26.76 26.80
C ARG A 52 9.38 -25.73 27.81
N GLU A 53 9.67 -25.91 29.10
CA GLU A 53 9.33 -24.96 30.17
C GLU A 53 9.93 -23.57 29.90
N TYR A 54 11.22 -23.51 29.55
CA TYR A 54 11.89 -22.26 29.19
C TYR A 54 11.23 -21.59 27.97
N LEU A 55 10.85 -22.36 26.95
CA LEU A 55 10.14 -21.83 25.78
C LEU A 55 8.72 -21.40 26.12
N GLU A 56 8.01 -22.10 27.00
CA GLU A 56 6.67 -21.75 27.45
C GLU A 56 6.69 -20.45 28.26
N GLU A 57 7.61 -20.31 29.20
CA GLU A 57 7.80 -19.08 29.97
C GLU A 57 8.26 -17.92 29.07
N LYS A 58 9.21 -18.17 28.16
CA LYS A 58 9.70 -17.15 27.20
C LYS A 58 8.61 -16.72 26.20
N ASN A 59 7.68 -17.61 25.86
CA ASN A 59 6.58 -17.30 24.94
C ASN A 59 5.30 -16.91 25.68
N LYS A 60 5.33 -16.79 27.01
CA LYS A 60 4.21 -16.28 27.78
C LYS A 60 3.91 -14.86 27.32
N ILE A 61 2.66 -14.62 26.95
CA ILE A 61 2.24 -13.34 26.39
C ILE A 61 1.67 -12.51 27.53
N GLU A 62 2.40 -11.46 27.89
CA GLU A 62 1.98 -10.47 28.87
C GLU A 62 2.04 -9.08 28.23
N PHE A 63 0.88 -8.45 28.13
CA PHE A 63 0.79 -7.09 27.64
C PHE A 63 1.30 -6.08 28.67
N SER A 64 1.71 -4.91 28.20
CA SER A 64 2.12 -3.81 29.05
C SER A 64 0.92 -3.25 29.84
N ASP A 65 1.09 -2.93 31.12
CA ASP A 65 0.00 -2.51 32.03
C ASP A 65 -0.78 -1.27 31.53
N ASN A 66 -0.11 -0.37 30.82
CA ASN A 66 -0.68 0.87 30.27
C ASN A 66 -0.82 0.81 28.73
N LEU A 67 -1.30 -0.32 28.19
CA LEU A 67 -1.49 -0.51 26.75
C LEU A 67 -2.50 0.51 26.18
N GLU A 68 -2.00 1.49 25.42
CA GLU A 68 -2.81 2.46 24.70
C GLU A 68 -3.17 1.93 23.30
N MET A 69 -4.46 1.89 22.98
CA MET A 69 -4.97 1.38 21.70
C MET A 69 -4.98 2.48 20.61
N LEU A 70 -3.81 2.88 20.16
CA LEU A 70 -3.61 3.94 19.15
C LEU A 70 -4.05 3.53 17.74
N ILE A 71 -3.77 2.28 17.38
CA ILE A 71 -4.09 1.70 16.08
C ILE A 71 -5.39 0.94 16.20
N GLN A 72 -6.35 1.28 15.35
CA GLN A 72 -7.62 0.60 15.19
C GLN A 72 -7.71 -0.04 13.80
N ARG A 73 -8.66 -0.94 13.61
CA ARG A 73 -8.86 -1.61 12.33
C ARG A 73 -9.76 -0.78 11.43
N HIS A 74 -9.20 -0.24 10.35
CA HIS A 74 -9.94 0.50 9.32
C HIS A 74 -9.74 -0.11 7.93
N TYR A 75 -10.69 0.19 7.05
CA TYR A 75 -10.70 -0.26 5.66
C TYR A 75 -10.72 0.94 4.73
N LYS A 76 -10.20 0.76 3.52
CA LYS A 76 -10.13 1.86 2.56
C LYS A 76 -11.50 2.16 1.94
N ASP A 77 -11.76 3.44 1.75
CA ASP A 77 -12.87 3.88 0.90
C ASP A 77 -12.55 3.62 -0.57
N ILE A 78 -13.34 2.73 -1.17
CA ILE A 78 -13.17 2.36 -2.56
C ILE A 78 -13.89 3.35 -3.47
N LYS A 79 -13.13 3.99 -4.36
CA LYS A 79 -13.67 4.91 -5.36
C LYS A 79 -14.55 4.16 -6.38
N HIS A 80 -15.81 4.61 -6.55
CA HIS A 80 -16.80 3.90 -7.35
C HIS A 80 -16.40 3.73 -8.83
N GLU A 81 -15.70 4.69 -9.42
CA GLU A 81 -15.18 4.64 -10.79
C GLU A 81 -14.16 3.50 -11.01
N ARG A 82 -13.63 2.92 -9.92
CA ARG A 82 -12.75 1.76 -9.97
C ARG A 82 -13.51 0.43 -9.89
N VAL A 83 -14.77 0.43 -9.46
CA VAL A 83 -15.54 -0.79 -9.24
C VAL A 83 -16.07 -1.31 -10.57
N LEU A 84 -15.82 -2.58 -10.84
CA LEU A 84 -16.36 -3.28 -12.01
C LEU A 84 -17.80 -3.72 -11.75
N ASP A 85 -18.71 -3.35 -12.64
CA ASP A 85 -20.07 -3.90 -12.66
C ASP A 85 -20.01 -5.37 -13.08
N ILE A 86 -20.22 -6.27 -12.11
CA ILE A 86 -20.22 -7.72 -12.30
C ILE A 86 -21.62 -8.30 -12.54
N SER A 87 -22.69 -7.49 -12.56
CA SER A 87 -24.07 -7.96 -12.68
C SER A 87 -24.33 -8.78 -13.95
N LYS A 88 -23.56 -8.51 -15.01
CA LYS A 88 -23.68 -9.18 -16.32
C LYS A 88 -22.82 -10.44 -16.43
N PHE A 89 -22.04 -10.79 -15.42
CA PHE A 89 -21.10 -11.90 -15.46
C PHE A 89 -21.79 -13.20 -15.07
N LYS A 90 -21.34 -14.31 -15.66
CA LYS A 90 -21.94 -15.64 -15.46
C LYS A 90 -21.38 -16.42 -14.27
N PHE A 91 -20.53 -15.80 -13.44
CA PHE A 91 -19.96 -16.44 -12.25
C PHE A 91 -20.72 -16.01 -10.99
N ILE A 92 -20.66 -16.85 -9.96
CA ILE A 92 -21.27 -16.57 -8.66
C ILE A 92 -20.23 -15.84 -7.78
N PRO A 93 -20.57 -14.68 -7.19
CA PRO A 93 -19.77 -14.04 -6.14
C PRO A 93 -19.52 -14.96 -4.95
N LEU A 94 -18.35 -14.89 -4.33
CA LEU A 94 -18.02 -15.65 -3.12
C LEU A 94 -18.75 -15.13 -1.88
N GLY A 95 -19.13 -13.85 -1.88
CA GLY A 95 -19.92 -13.20 -0.86
C GLY A 95 -20.82 -12.11 -1.44
N THR A 96 -21.84 -11.71 -0.67
CA THR A 96 -22.77 -10.64 -1.08
C THR A 96 -22.11 -9.27 -1.17
N ASP A 97 -20.97 -9.09 -0.50
CA ASP A 97 -20.16 -7.88 -0.49
C ASP A 97 -18.94 -7.98 -1.43
N GLU A 98 -18.86 -9.00 -2.29
CA GLU A 98 -17.73 -9.12 -3.20
C GLU A 98 -17.78 -8.05 -4.30
N ILE A 99 -16.74 -7.23 -4.35
CA ILE A 99 -16.54 -6.19 -5.36
C ILE A 99 -15.20 -6.40 -6.04
N PHE A 100 -15.09 -6.03 -7.31
CA PHE A 100 -13.85 -6.08 -8.07
C PHE A 100 -13.36 -4.67 -8.38
N VAL A 101 -12.19 -4.29 -7.87
CA VAL A 101 -11.61 -2.94 -8.04
C VAL A 101 -10.50 -2.95 -9.07
N LYS A 102 -10.47 -1.93 -9.93
CA LYS A 102 -9.49 -1.78 -11.00
C LYS A 102 -8.10 -1.54 -10.41
N LEU A 103 -7.14 -2.39 -10.75
CA LEU A 103 -5.74 -2.21 -10.38
C LEU A 103 -5.07 -1.21 -11.33
N MET A 104 -4.85 0.01 -10.86
CA MET A 104 -4.49 1.14 -11.74
C MET A 104 -3.15 0.97 -12.48
N ASP A 105 -2.20 0.27 -11.87
CA ASP A 105 -0.88 0.02 -12.49
C ASP A 105 -0.85 -1.24 -13.36
N TYR A 106 -1.93 -2.03 -13.39
CA TYR A 106 -1.98 -3.30 -14.11
C TYR A 106 -2.80 -3.18 -15.39
N LYS A 107 -2.38 -3.92 -16.42
CA LYS A 107 -3.07 -3.91 -17.71
C LYS A 107 -4.41 -4.62 -17.58
N ASN A 108 -5.50 -3.85 -17.59
CA ASN A 108 -6.87 -4.35 -17.70
C ASN A 108 -7.18 -5.45 -16.66
N ALA A 109 -6.81 -5.24 -15.40
CA ALA A 109 -7.00 -6.19 -14.32
C ALA A 109 -7.79 -5.60 -13.16
N TRP A 110 -8.62 -6.42 -12.53
CA TRP A 110 -9.43 -6.08 -11.36
C TRP A 110 -9.24 -7.14 -10.29
N LEU A 111 -9.09 -6.72 -9.04
CA LEU A 111 -8.91 -7.57 -7.87
C LEU A 111 -10.18 -7.51 -7.01
N SER A 112 -10.66 -8.64 -6.53
CA SER A 112 -11.72 -8.65 -5.52
C SER A 112 -11.20 -8.55 -4.11
N ASN A 113 -12.05 -8.07 -3.21
CA ASN A 113 -11.84 -8.13 -1.76
C ASN A 113 -11.78 -9.57 -1.19
N TYR A 114 -11.92 -10.59 -2.04
CA TYR A 114 -11.70 -12.01 -1.75
C TYR A 114 -10.46 -12.59 -2.46
N GLY A 115 -9.61 -11.75 -3.05
CA GLY A 115 -8.38 -12.20 -3.72
C GLY A 115 -8.59 -12.88 -5.08
N ARG A 116 -9.78 -12.77 -5.69
CA ARG A 116 -10.02 -13.22 -7.07
C ARG A 116 -9.60 -12.14 -8.05
N VAL A 117 -9.15 -12.52 -9.25
CA VAL A 117 -8.72 -11.57 -10.28
C VAL A 117 -9.49 -11.74 -11.57
N ILE A 118 -10.02 -10.65 -12.11
CA ILE A 118 -10.58 -10.58 -13.47
C ILE A 118 -9.60 -9.84 -14.37
N ARG A 119 -9.44 -10.34 -15.60
CA ARG A 119 -8.68 -9.65 -16.65
C ARG A 119 -9.51 -9.46 -17.91
N TYR A 120 -9.48 -8.27 -18.46
CA TYR A 120 -10.06 -7.97 -19.77
C TYR A 120 -9.03 -8.15 -20.89
N SER A 121 -9.31 -9.08 -21.79
CA SER A 121 -8.45 -9.42 -22.94
C SER A 121 -9.29 -9.96 -24.09
N CYS A 122 -8.92 -9.62 -25.33
CA CYS A 122 -9.60 -10.08 -26.55
C CYS A 122 -11.12 -9.80 -26.55
N GLY A 123 -11.53 -8.61 -26.08
CA GLY A 123 -12.94 -8.21 -26.06
C GLY A 123 -13.79 -8.82 -24.95
N LYS A 124 -13.20 -9.58 -24.02
CA LYS A 124 -13.93 -10.32 -22.98
C LYS A 124 -13.27 -10.19 -21.62
N TYR A 125 -14.08 -10.20 -20.57
CA TYR A 125 -13.61 -10.32 -19.19
C TYR A 125 -13.49 -11.79 -18.81
N ASN A 126 -12.37 -12.15 -18.19
CA ASN A 126 -12.07 -13.52 -17.79
C ASN A 126 -11.72 -13.54 -16.31
N LEU A 127 -12.45 -14.32 -15.52
CA LEU A 127 -12.05 -14.66 -14.16
C LEU A 127 -10.83 -15.60 -14.25
N LEU A 128 -9.70 -15.18 -13.70
CA LEU A 128 -8.45 -15.92 -13.80
C LEU A 128 -8.41 -17.06 -12.79
N GLN A 129 -7.82 -18.18 -13.21
CA GLN A 129 -7.35 -19.21 -12.30
C GLN A 129 -5.96 -18.80 -11.78
N GLY A 130 -5.83 -18.68 -10.46
CA GLY A 130 -4.54 -18.39 -9.83
C GLY A 130 -3.61 -19.60 -9.81
N SER A 131 -2.38 -19.38 -9.40
CA SER A 131 -1.36 -20.41 -9.19
C SER A 131 -0.78 -20.25 -7.78
N TYR A 132 -0.11 -21.29 -7.29
CA TYR A 132 0.44 -21.31 -5.93
C TYR A 132 1.95 -21.46 -5.97
N ASP A 133 2.65 -20.72 -5.13
CA ASP A 133 4.10 -20.91 -4.99
C ASP A 133 4.42 -22.12 -4.09
N LYS A 134 5.72 -22.39 -3.88
CA LYS A 134 6.19 -23.51 -3.05
C LYS A 134 5.75 -23.43 -1.57
N TYR A 135 5.28 -22.28 -1.12
CA TYR A 135 4.77 -22.06 0.24
C TYR A 135 3.24 -22.03 0.30
N GLY A 136 2.56 -22.28 -0.83
CA GLY A 136 1.11 -22.26 -0.92
C GLY A 136 0.50 -20.85 -1.03
N ALA A 137 1.29 -19.82 -1.36
CA ALA A 137 0.77 -18.48 -1.54
C ALA A 137 0.12 -18.32 -2.92
N LEU A 138 -1.15 -17.91 -2.96
CA LEU A 138 -1.90 -17.65 -4.19
C LEU A 138 -1.34 -16.42 -4.93
N PHE A 139 -1.03 -16.59 -6.21
CA PHE A 139 -0.60 -15.51 -7.08
C PHE A 139 -1.22 -15.60 -8.48
N TYR A 140 -1.23 -14.46 -9.18
CA TYR A 140 -1.68 -14.33 -10.57
C TYR A 140 -0.57 -13.74 -11.44
N SER A 141 -0.41 -14.28 -12.65
CA SER A 141 0.52 -13.74 -13.64
C SER A 141 -0.16 -12.62 -14.44
N LEU A 142 0.24 -11.38 -14.17
CA LEU A 142 -0.34 -10.17 -14.76
C LEU A 142 0.73 -9.32 -15.45
N ARG A 143 0.30 -8.27 -16.16
CA ARG A 143 1.19 -7.27 -16.74
C ARG A 143 1.08 -5.97 -15.97
N LYS A 144 2.17 -5.51 -15.36
CA LYS A 144 2.24 -4.24 -14.63
C LYS A 144 2.98 -3.20 -15.45
N ASN A 145 2.48 -1.97 -15.44
CA ASN A 145 3.13 -0.82 -16.05
C ASN A 145 4.29 -0.38 -15.15
N VAL A 146 5.50 -0.38 -15.68
CA VAL A 146 6.73 -0.06 -14.96
C VAL A 146 7.62 0.82 -15.83
N PHE A 147 8.33 1.75 -15.20
CA PHE A 147 9.34 2.54 -15.85
C PHE A 147 10.64 1.73 -15.96
N PHE A 148 11.11 1.46 -17.18
CA PHE A 148 12.32 0.67 -17.40
C PHE A 148 12.99 1.07 -18.71
N GLY A 149 14.30 1.34 -18.65
CA GLY A 149 15.08 1.72 -19.83
C GLY A 149 14.64 3.05 -20.45
N GLY A 150 14.31 4.03 -19.59
CA GLY A 150 13.90 5.37 -20.02
C GLY A 150 12.45 5.48 -20.52
N LYS A 151 11.66 4.41 -20.45
CA LYS A 151 10.26 4.44 -20.89
C LYS A 151 9.31 3.59 -20.04
N TRP A 152 8.03 3.95 -20.06
CA TRP A 152 6.96 3.15 -19.48
C TRP A 152 6.59 1.95 -20.36
N THR A 153 6.64 0.74 -19.80
CA THR A 153 6.28 -0.49 -20.51
C THR A 153 5.56 -1.47 -19.60
N TYR A 154 4.89 -2.45 -20.19
CA TYR A 154 4.22 -3.51 -19.47
C TYR A 154 5.11 -4.73 -19.33
N LYS A 155 5.49 -5.08 -18.09
CA LYS A 155 6.24 -6.30 -17.78
C LYS A 155 5.38 -7.34 -17.07
N GLY A 156 5.66 -8.61 -17.31
CA GLY A 156 5.06 -9.72 -16.59
C GLY A 156 5.50 -9.72 -15.12
N VAL A 157 4.55 -9.80 -14.19
CA VAL A 157 4.81 -9.87 -12.75
C VAL A 157 3.84 -10.86 -12.09
N HIS A 158 4.23 -11.37 -10.93
CA HIS A 158 3.34 -12.13 -10.05
C HIS A 158 2.67 -11.18 -9.05
N LEU A 159 1.35 -11.12 -9.09
CA LEU A 159 0.53 -10.45 -8.08
C LEU A 159 0.12 -11.49 -7.04
N TYR A 160 0.62 -11.35 -5.82
CA TYR A 160 0.23 -12.19 -4.68
C TYR A 160 -1.10 -11.71 -4.09
N ALA A 161 -2.09 -12.60 -4.01
CA ALA A 161 -3.47 -12.25 -3.71
C ALA A 161 -3.61 -11.58 -2.34
N ALA A 162 -3.10 -12.20 -1.27
CA ALA A 162 -3.22 -11.66 0.09
C ALA A 162 -2.60 -10.27 0.21
N LYS A 163 -1.39 -10.10 -0.37
CA LYS A 163 -0.70 -8.81 -0.39
C LYS A 163 -1.48 -7.75 -1.15
N ALA A 164 -1.99 -8.09 -2.33
CA ALA A 164 -2.76 -7.16 -3.13
C ALA A 164 -4.08 -6.78 -2.44
N VAL A 165 -4.75 -7.72 -1.76
CA VAL A 165 -5.97 -7.43 -1.00
C VAL A 165 -5.69 -6.49 0.16
N VAL A 166 -4.62 -6.73 0.92
CA VAL A 166 -4.18 -5.80 1.98
C VAL A 166 -3.88 -4.41 1.40
N GLU A 167 -3.14 -4.34 0.29
CA GLU A 167 -2.77 -3.07 -0.35
C GLU A 167 -3.99 -2.28 -0.87
N GLU A 168 -5.05 -2.95 -1.32
CA GLU A 168 -6.21 -2.31 -1.97
C GLU A 168 -7.40 -2.05 -1.04
N PHE A 169 -7.58 -2.83 0.04
CA PHE A 169 -8.80 -2.79 0.86
C PHE A 169 -8.58 -2.45 2.33
N ILE A 170 -7.35 -2.57 2.85
CA ILE A 170 -7.06 -2.38 4.28
C ILE A 170 -6.21 -1.13 4.48
N VAL A 171 -6.52 -0.34 5.50
CA VAL A 171 -5.65 0.75 5.95
C VAL A 171 -4.49 0.13 6.73
N ASN A 172 -3.29 0.13 6.16
CA ASN A 172 -2.09 -0.33 6.86
C ASN A 172 -1.39 0.85 7.55
N PRO A 173 -1.37 0.92 8.89
CA PRO A 173 -0.82 2.05 9.63
C PRO A 173 0.71 2.18 9.52
N ASP A 174 1.40 1.09 9.17
CA ASP A 174 2.85 1.03 9.03
C ASP A 174 3.24 0.09 7.89
N LYS A 175 3.15 0.59 6.65
CA LYS A 175 3.48 -0.15 5.43
C LYS A 175 4.94 -0.54 5.32
N ALA A 176 5.84 0.14 6.02
CA ALA A 176 7.26 -0.17 5.98
C ALA A 176 7.55 -1.49 6.71
N ASN A 177 6.91 -1.68 7.88
CA ASN A 177 7.18 -2.84 8.73
C ASN A 177 6.10 -3.93 8.66
N ASN A 178 4.83 -3.57 8.47
CA ASN A 178 3.71 -4.51 8.49
C ASN A 178 3.52 -5.23 7.15
N VAL A 179 4.52 -6.02 6.76
CA VAL A 179 4.59 -6.74 5.48
C VAL A 179 4.22 -8.23 5.59
N TYR A 180 4.05 -8.75 6.82
CA TYR A 180 3.59 -10.12 7.06
C TYR A 180 2.07 -10.13 7.22
N ILE A 181 1.40 -11.11 6.61
CA ILE A 181 -0.06 -11.14 6.58
C ILE A 181 -0.54 -12.34 7.39
N TRP A 182 -1.15 -12.06 8.54
CA TRP A 182 -1.90 -13.06 9.29
C TRP A 182 -3.22 -13.32 8.58
N HIS A 183 -3.56 -14.59 8.43
CA HIS A 183 -4.85 -15.05 7.94
C HIS A 183 -5.59 -15.62 9.13
N SER A 184 -6.82 -15.17 9.35
CA SER A 184 -7.65 -15.63 10.46
C SER A 184 -7.83 -17.15 10.39
N GLY A 185 -7.81 -17.83 11.54
CA GLY A 185 -7.83 -19.29 11.63
C GLY A 185 -6.60 -19.98 11.02
N PHE A 186 -5.53 -19.22 10.73
CA PHE A 186 -4.37 -19.69 9.96
C PHE A 186 -4.72 -20.26 8.57
N ASP A 187 -5.87 -19.88 8.01
CA ASP A 187 -6.32 -20.35 6.70
C ASP A 187 -5.66 -19.55 5.56
N LYS A 188 -4.58 -20.09 5.01
CA LYS A 188 -3.84 -19.48 3.89
C LYS A 188 -4.63 -19.43 2.57
N GLN A 189 -5.77 -20.08 2.48
CA GLN A 189 -6.65 -20.02 1.31
C GLN A 189 -7.69 -18.90 1.42
N ASP A 190 -7.96 -18.41 2.63
CA ASP A 190 -8.86 -17.30 2.86
C ASP A 190 -8.17 -15.97 2.55
N HIS A 191 -8.66 -15.31 1.50
CA HIS A 191 -8.16 -14.02 1.04
C HIS A 191 -9.19 -12.91 1.23
N TYR A 192 -10.23 -13.15 2.03
CA TYR A 192 -11.20 -12.12 2.38
C TYR A 192 -10.54 -11.02 3.20
N TYR A 193 -10.63 -9.77 2.76
CA TYR A 193 -9.93 -8.64 3.38
C TYR A 193 -10.19 -8.48 4.89
N ARG A 194 -11.38 -8.85 5.39
CA ARG A 194 -11.68 -8.79 6.84
C ARG A 194 -11.06 -9.93 7.64
N ASN A 195 -10.47 -10.91 6.98
CA ASN A 195 -9.77 -12.02 7.63
C ASN A 195 -8.25 -11.89 7.51
N LEU A 196 -7.75 -10.82 6.88
CA LEU A 196 -6.34 -10.51 6.75
C LEU A 196 -5.91 -9.40 7.73
N TYR A 197 -4.72 -9.57 8.32
CA TYR A 197 -4.10 -8.57 9.19
C TYR A 197 -2.64 -8.34 8.77
N PRO A 198 -2.28 -7.14 8.30
CA PRO A 198 -0.89 -6.77 8.09
C PRO A 198 -0.21 -6.53 9.45
N LEU A 199 0.86 -7.28 9.70
CA LEU A 199 1.64 -7.29 10.93
C LEU A 199 3.12 -7.19 10.59
N ASN A 200 3.91 -6.68 11.53
CA ASN A 200 5.36 -6.83 11.45
C ASN A 200 5.78 -8.28 11.79
N GLN A 201 7.05 -8.60 11.60
CA GLN A 201 7.56 -9.96 11.79
C GLN A 201 7.33 -10.48 13.21
N GLU A 202 7.57 -9.64 14.21
CA GLU A 202 7.47 -10.02 15.62
C GLU A 202 6.02 -10.18 16.04
N GLN A 203 5.15 -9.23 15.67
CA GLN A 203 3.71 -9.33 15.87
C GLN A 203 3.14 -10.61 15.23
N TYR A 204 3.52 -10.93 13.98
CA TYR A 204 3.10 -12.17 13.33
C TYR A 204 3.57 -13.40 14.10
N ARG A 205 4.81 -13.39 14.62
CA ARG A 205 5.36 -14.48 15.44
C ARG A 205 4.53 -14.67 16.72
N ILE A 206 4.19 -13.59 17.40
CA ILE A 206 3.39 -13.61 18.64
C ILE A 206 1.99 -14.14 18.37
N VAL A 207 1.30 -13.62 17.35
CA VAL A 207 -0.04 -14.10 16.96
C VAL A 207 0.00 -15.58 16.58
N LYS A 208 0.97 -16.00 15.77
CA LYS A 208 1.14 -17.40 15.39
C LYS A 208 1.36 -18.32 16.60
N ASN A 209 2.21 -17.91 17.53
CA ASN A 209 2.50 -18.70 18.72
C ASN A 209 1.28 -18.82 19.64
N HIS A 210 0.54 -17.73 19.82
CA HIS A 210 -0.72 -17.73 20.58
C HIS A 210 -1.75 -18.66 19.94
N PHE A 211 -2.02 -18.49 18.64
CA PHE A 211 -2.97 -19.33 17.92
C PHE A 211 -2.61 -20.82 17.98
N ASN A 212 -1.32 -21.17 17.84
CA ASN A 212 -0.90 -22.57 17.94
C ASN A 212 -1.09 -23.18 19.34
N SER A 213 -1.14 -22.39 20.40
CA SER A 213 -1.31 -22.87 21.77
C SER A 213 -2.75 -22.83 22.26
N THR A 214 -3.52 -21.81 21.87
CA THR A 214 -4.89 -21.57 22.35
C THR A 214 -5.97 -21.79 21.30
N GLY A 215 -5.63 -21.72 20.01
CA GLY A 215 -6.59 -21.64 18.91
C GLY A 215 -7.26 -20.28 18.78
N ASP A 216 -6.90 -19.28 19.60
CA ASP A 216 -7.46 -17.93 19.55
C ASP A 216 -6.62 -17.01 18.65
N ASP A 217 -7.29 -16.28 17.78
CA ASP A 217 -6.75 -15.17 17.01
C ASP A 217 -7.78 -14.04 16.86
N SER A 218 -8.59 -13.86 17.91
CA SER A 218 -9.59 -12.80 17.99
C SER A 218 -9.00 -11.43 17.62
N GLU A 219 -9.79 -10.62 16.93
CA GLU A 219 -9.38 -9.27 16.54
C GLU A 219 -8.91 -8.45 17.74
N LYS A 220 -9.57 -8.61 18.88
CA LYS A 220 -9.17 -7.98 20.15
C LYS A 220 -7.73 -8.32 20.51
N PHE A 221 -7.36 -9.60 20.48
CA PHE A 221 -6.01 -10.05 20.80
C PHE A 221 -4.99 -9.52 19.78
N ILE A 222 -5.29 -9.61 18.47
CA ILE A 222 -4.42 -9.10 17.42
C ILE A 222 -4.19 -7.60 17.58
N LEU A 223 -5.24 -6.82 17.87
CA LEU A 223 -5.12 -5.38 18.09
C LEU A 223 -4.30 -5.05 19.35
N GLN A 224 -4.38 -5.87 20.41
CA GLN A 224 -3.51 -5.71 21.58
C GLN A 224 -2.04 -5.92 21.19
N VAL A 225 -1.72 -6.99 20.45
CA VAL A 225 -0.37 -7.25 19.93
C VAL A 225 0.11 -6.13 19.00
N MET A 226 -0.77 -5.61 18.14
CA MET A 226 -0.43 -4.50 17.24
C MET A 226 -0.12 -3.20 17.97
N ASN A 227 -0.69 -2.96 19.15
CA ASN A 227 -0.53 -1.72 19.91
C ASN A 227 0.54 -1.81 21.01
N ASP A 228 0.90 -3.00 21.46
CA ASP A 228 1.89 -3.13 22.53
C ASP A 228 3.28 -2.69 22.08
N ILE A 229 3.86 -1.77 22.84
CA ILE A 229 5.20 -1.23 22.62
C ILE A 229 6.27 -2.33 22.54
N LYS A 230 6.09 -3.45 23.24
CA LYS A 230 7.02 -4.60 23.22
C LYS A 230 7.19 -5.22 21.83
N TYR A 231 6.20 -5.06 20.95
CA TYR A 231 6.16 -5.68 19.62
C TYR A 231 6.22 -4.63 18.50
N LYS A 232 6.60 -3.39 18.82
CA LYS A 232 6.82 -2.33 17.84
C LYS A 232 8.22 -2.42 17.23
N PRO A 233 8.40 -1.93 15.99
CA PRO A 233 9.74 -1.74 15.41
C PRO A 233 10.62 -0.83 16.27
N ASP A 234 11.95 -0.97 16.16
CA ASP A 234 12.93 -0.21 16.95
C ASP A 234 12.85 1.31 16.71
N ASP A 235 12.40 1.73 15.53
CA ASP A 235 12.26 3.14 15.14
C ASP A 235 10.87 3.72 15.47
N TRP A 236 10.04 2.97 16.20
CA TRP A 236 8.74 3.41 16.68
C TRP A 236 8.84 4.17 18.01
N SER A 237 8.02 5.20 18.17
CA SER A 237 7.81 5.86 19.46
C SER A 237 6.40 6.45 19.55
N ARG A 238 5.94 6.76 20.77
CA ARG A 238 4.67 7.49 20.96
C ARG A 238 4.69 8.86 20.24
N ARG A 239 5.84 9.53 20.26
CA ARG A 239 6.05 10.86 19.68
C ARG A 239 5.95 10.83 18.15
N CYS A 240 6.45 9.80 17.48
CA CYS A 240 6.41 9.74 16.02
C CYS A 240 4.98 9.54 15.49
N MET A 241 4.05 9.09 16.33
CA MET A 241 2.62 8.95 16.06
C MET A 241 1.81 10.22 16.37
N GLU A 242 2.39 11.24 16.98
CA GLU A 242 1.68 12.48 17.31
C GLU A 242 1.44 13.34 16.06
N PRO A 243 0.20 13.79 15.81
CA PRO A 243 -0.10 14.73 14.74
C PRO A 243 0.60 16.07 14.96
N VAL A 244 1.54 16.40 14.09
CA VAL A 244 2.32 17.66 14.14
C VAL A 244 2.09 18.54 12.93
N MET A 245 1.87 17.95 11.75
CA MET A 245 1.70 18.69 10.51
C MET A 245 0.24 19.06 10.32
N CYS A 246 -0.06 20.36 10.41
CA CYS A 246 -1.44 20.89 10.39
C CYS A 246 -2.37 20.22 11.42
N GLY A 247 -1.82 19.68 12.52
CA GLY A 247 -2.58 18.96 13.55
C GLY A 247 -3.15 17.60 13.12
N ILE A 248 -2.76 17.08 11.95
CA ILE A 248 -3.30 15.81 11.42
C ILE A 248 -2.22 14.86 10.88
N GLY A 249 -1.19 15.39 10.22
CA GLY A 249 -0.10 14.58 9.68
C GLY A 249 0.98 14.29 10.72
N TYR A 250 1.51 13.07 10.71
CA TYR A 250 2.54 12.60 11.65
C TYR A 250 3.66 11.84 10.92
N ARG A 251 4.77 11.62 11.62
CA ARG A 251 6.02 11.10 11.01
C ARG A 251 5.98 9.59 10.79
N GLY A 252 5.48 8.85 11.77
CA GLY A 252 5.39 7.39 11.79
C GLY A 252 6.69 6.62 12.06
N SER A 253 7.83 7.33 12.16
CA SER A 253 9.13 6.77 12.53
C SER A 253 9.98 7.88 13.16
N GLU A 254 10.91 7.52 14.04
CA GLU A 254 11.93 8.44 14.58
C GLU A 254 12.95 8.87 13.50
N ASN A 255 13.17 8.05 12.48
CA ASN A 255 14.24 8.21 11.50
C ASN A 255 13.81 9.03 10.25
N VAL A 256 13.09 10.13 10.44
CA VAL A 256 12.54 10.94 9.34
C VAL A 256 13.45 12.12 8.97
N ASP A 257 13.99 12.07 7.75
CA ASP A 257 14.66 13.22 7.13
C ASP A 257 13.62 14.24 6.61
N CYS A 258 13.43 15.31 7.38
CA CYS A 258 12.51 16.40 7.07
C CYS A 258 12.98 17.30 5.91
N LYS A 259 14.18 17.10 5.37
CA LYS A 259 14.71 17.83 4.20
C LYS A 259 14.64 17.02 2.91
N SER A 260 14.30 15.74 3.00
CA SER A 260 14.16 14.87 1.83
C SER A 260 13.04 15.36 0.90
N GLU A 261 13.21 15.13 -0.40
CA GLU A 261 12.23 15.52 -1.43
C GLU A 261 10.85 14.91 -1.14
N SER A 262 10.80 13.65 -0.71
CA SER A 262 9.57 12.96 -0.32
C SER A 262 8.85 13.67 0.83
N TYR A 263 9.60 14.15 1.83
CA TYR A 263 9.02 14.87 2.96
C TYR A 263 8.46 16.22 2.54
N LEU A 264 9.16 16.96 1.69
CA LEU A 264 8.68 18.25 1.18
C LEU A 264 7.40 18.09 0.34
N LYS A 265 7.33 17.07 -0.53
CA LYS A 265 6.11 16.78 -1.30
C LYS A 265 4.94 16.38 -0.38
N TRP A 266 5.18 15.54 0.63
CA TRP A 266 4.17 15.18 1.63
C TRP A 266 3.70 16.40 2.44
N HIS A 267 4.63 17.22 2.90
CA HIS A 267 4.36 18.47 3.61
C HIS A 267 3.47 19.39 2.79
N ASP A 268 3.78 19.59 1.50
CA ASP A 268 2.98 20.42 0.60
C ASP A 268 1.58 19.85 0.38
N MET A 269 1.46 18.53 0.24
CA MET A 269 0.17 17.83 0.13
C MET A 269 -0.70 18.06 1.39
N ILE A 270 -0.14 17.89 2.59
CA ILE A 270 -0.86 18.10 3.85
C ILE A 270 -1.28 19.57 3.99
N ASN A 271 -0.40 20.53 3.67
CA ASN A 271 -0.74 21.95 3.71
C ASN A 271 -1.85 22.32 2.71
N ARG A 272 -1.82 21.78 1.49
CA ARG A 272 -2.88 21.97 0.49
C ARG A 272 -4.24 21.49 1.03
N CYS A 273 -4.28 20.41 1.80
CA CYS A 273 -5.53 19.86 2.31
C CYS A 273 -6.02 20.51 3.61
N TYR A 274 -5.13 20.90 4.51
CA TYR A 274 -5.51 21.19 5.90
C TYR A 274 -5.01 22.53 6.46
N ASN A 275 -4.21 23.31 5.73
CA ASN A 275 -3.74 24.61 6.22
C ASN A 275 -4.74 25.74 5.88
N ALA A 276 -5.44 26.24 6.90
CA ALA A 276 -6.43 27.33 6.74
C ALA A 276 -5.85 28.59 6.07
N LYS A 277 -4.64 29.04 6.47
CA LYS A 277 -3.95 30.19 5.86
C LYS A 277 -3.55 29.93 4.41
N PHE A 278 -3.29 28.68 4.05
CA PHE A 278 -3.07 28.29 2.66
C PHE A 278 -4.37 28.41 1.86
N HIS A 279 -5.50 27.94 2.39
CA HIS A 279 -6.82 28.00 1.74
C HIS A 279 -7.36 29.42 1.54
N GLU A 280 -6.98 30.38 2.38
CA GLU A 280 -7.29 31.80 2.16
C GLU A 280 -6.66 32.31 0.85
N ARG A 281 -5.41 31.93 0.59
CA ARG A 281 -4.66 32.32 -0.62
C ARG A 281 -5.03 31.47 -1.83
N GLN A 282 -5.27 30.18 -1.60
CA GLN A 282 -5.55 29.15 -2.61
C GLN A 282 -6.87 28.42 -2.32
N PRO A 283 -8.04 29.08 -2.48
CA PRO A 283 -9.35 28.49 -2.15
C PRO A 283 -9.71 27.23 -2.95
N GLN A 284 -9.09 27.01 -4.11
CA GLN A 284 -9.34 25.84 -4.95
C GLN A 284 -8.98 24.50 -4.27
N TYR A 285 -8.11 24.54 -3.25
CA TYR A 285 -7.77 23.35 -2.47
C TYR A 285 -8.72 23.12 -1.28
N LYS A 286 -9.72 23.99 -1.06
CA LYS A 286 -10.72 23.77 -0.01
C LYS A 286 -11.51 22.49 -0.25
N GLY A 287 -11.63 21.69 0.81
CA GLY A 287 -12.29 20.39 0.77
C GLY A 287 -11.45 19.27 0.13
N CYS A 288 -10.16 19.52 -0.17
CA CYS A 288 -9.23 18.43 -0.47
C CYS A 288 -8.84 17.71 0.82
N THR A 289 -8.68 16.40 0.75
CA THR A 289 -8.30 15.53 1.88
C THR A 289 -7.20 14.56 1.46
N VAL A 290 -6.63 13.86 2.43
CA VAL A 290 -5.59 12.84 2.25
C VAL A 290 -6.09 11.54 2.87
N CYS A 291 -5.87 10.40 2.22
CA CYS A 291 -6.24 9.10 2.79
C CYS A 291 -5.50 8.84 4.11
N GLU A 292 -6.11 8.04 4.98
CA GLU A 292 -5.59 7.79 6.33
C GLU A 292 -4.14 7.30 6.32
N GLU A 293 -3.80 6.39 5.40
CA GLU A 293 -2.45 5.85 5.30
C GLU A 293 -1.41 6.93 5.01
N TRP A 294 -1.75 7.99 4.29
CA TRP A 294 -0.83 9.08 3.93
C TRP A 294 -0.83 10.24 4.93
N LEU A 295 -1.65 10.18 5.99
CA LEU A 295 -1.43 11.04 7.16
C LEU A 295 -0.14 10.65 7.90
N ASN A 296 0.28 9.39 7.76
CA ASN A 296 1.62 8.92 8.12
C ASN A 296 2.62 9.22 6.99
N TYR A 297 3.61 10.09 7.23
CA TYR A 297 4.69 10.34 6.26
C TYR A 297 5.44 9.08 5.86
N SER A 298 5.76 8.19 6.80
CA SER A 298 6.54 6.97 6.51
C SER A 298 5.82 6.05 5.51
N ASN A 299 4.50 5.98 5.59
CA ASN A 299 3.67 5.29 4.60
C ASN A 299 3.64 6.01 3.24
N PHE A 300 3.51 7.34 3.23
CA PHE A 300 3.62 8.11 1.99
C PHE A 300 4.98 7.88 1.32
N LYS A 301 6.06 7.84 2.10
CA LYS A 301 7.41 7.58 1.60
C LYS A 301 7.54 6.22 0.90
N VAL A 302 6.93 5.16 1.44
CA VAL A 302 6.91 3.83 0.81
C VAL A 302 6.30 3.90 -0.59
N TRP A 303 5.20 4.65 -0.75
CA TRP A 303 4.61 4.88 -2.08
C TRP A 303 5.49 5.78 -2.96
N TYR A 304 5.99 6.89 -2.40
CA TYR A 304 6.85 7.83 -3.10
C TYR A 304 8.06 7.16 -3.74
N ASP A 305 8.80 6.35 -2.97
CA ASP A 305 10.02 5.70 -3.47
C ASP A 305 9.75 4.63 -4.53
N LYS A 306 8.54 4.05 -4.53
CA LYS A 306 8.09 3.08 -5.54
C LYS A 306 7.66 3.75 -6.85
N ASP A 307 7.00 4.90 -6.75
CA ASP A 307 6.31 5.56 -7.87
C ASP A 307 7.14 6.72 -8.48
N LYS A 308 8.14 7.24 -7.78
CA LYS A 308 9.05 8.25 -8.34
C LYS A 308 9.93 7.67 -9.45
N ILE A 309 10.34 8.53 -10.37
CA ILE A 309 11.38 8.22 -11.35
C ILE A 309 12.65 8.98 -10.97
N ALA A 310 13.73 8.24 -10.70
CA ALA A 310 15.01 8.85 -10.32
C ALA A 310 15.53 9.78 -11.43
N GLY A 311 15.93 10.99 -11.06
CA GLY A 311 16.44 12.01 -11.98
C GLY A 311 15.37 12.86 -12.67
N MET A 312 14.09 12.58 -12.46
CA MET A 312 12.99 13.40 -12.98
C MET A 312 12.35 14.21 -11.86
N SER A 313 12.15 15.51 -12.11
CA SER A 313 11.33 16.36 -11.23
C SER A 313 9.88 16.23 -11.64
N LEU A 314 9.05 15.64 -10.78
CA LEU A 314 7.64 15.35 -11.04
C LEU A 314 6.73 16.02 -10.01
N ASP A 315 5.54 16.41 -10.46
CA ASP A 315 4.48 16.94 -9.63
C ASP A 315 3.51 15.84 -9.20
N LEU A 316 3.12 15.88 -7.93
CA LEU A 316 2.08 15.03 -7.38
C LEU A 316 0.72 15.63 -7.72
N ASP A 317 -0.07 14.90 -8.49
CA ASP A 317 -1.43 15.27 -8.87
C ASP A 317 -2.45 14.25 -8.33
N LYS A 318 -3.69 14.69 -8.06
CA LYS A 318 -4.77 13.87 -7.49
C LYS A 318 -5.97 13.68 -8.42
N ASP A 319 -6.10 14.48 -9.47
CA ASP A 319 -7.34 14.66 -10.23
C ASP A 319 -7.21 14.43 -11.74
N ILE A 320 -6.00 14.17 -12.25
CA ILE A 320 -5.78 13.70 -13.61
C ILE A 320 -6.40 12.31 -13.81
N LEU A 321 -6.24 11.38 -12.86
CA LEU A 321 -6.79 10.03 -13.01
C LEU A 321 -8.32 10.00 -12.87
N PHE A 322 -8.87 10.94 -12.11
CA PHE A 322 -10.30 11.06 -11.86
C PHE A 322 -10.67 12.54 -11.76
N LYS A 323 -11.29 13.06 -12.81
CA LYS A 323 -11.70 14.46 -12.90
C LYS A 323 -12.51 14.90 -11.68
N GLY A 324 -12.16 16.04 -11.10
CA GLY A 324 -12.82 16.60 -9.92
C GLY A 324 -12.50 15.90 -8.59
N ASN A 325 -11.61 14.92 -8.58
CA ASN A 325 -11.20 14.24 -7.35
C ASN A 325 -10.59 15.21 -6.33
N LYS A 326 -10.92 14.99 -5.05
CA LYS A 326 -10.43 15.82 -3.93
C LYS A 326 -9.57 15.05 -2.93
N VAL A 327 -9.39 13.75 -3.10
CA VAL A 327 -8.69 12.90 -2.14
C VAL A 327 -7.31 12.51 -2.68
N TYR A 328 -6.25 12.87 -1.97
CA TYR A 328 -4.90 12.34 -2.22
C TYR A 328 -4.78 10.92 -1.68
N SER A 329 -4.47 9.95 -2.53
CA SER A 329 -4.28 8.54 -2.17
C SER A 329 -3.43 7.81 -3.22
N PRO A 330 -2.80 6.66 -2.90
CA PRO A 330 -2.08 5.85 -3.89
C PRO A 330 -2.89 5.52 -5.15
N GLU A 331 -4.21 5.39 -4.99
CA GLU A 331 -5.12 4.91 -6.02
C GLU A 331 -5.66 6.05 -6.91
N THR A 332 -5.64 7.29 -6.41
CA THR A 332 -6.10 8.50 -7.13
C THR A 332 -4.97 9.38 -7.63
N CYS A 333 -3.79 9.29 -7.02
CA CYS A 333 -2.66 10.14 -7.36
C CYS A 333 -1.73 9.54 -8.43
N CYS A 334 -1.01 10.44 -9.09
CA CYS A 334 0.09 10.11 -9.99
C CYS A 334 1.17 11.19 -9.95
N PHE A 335 2.40 10.78 -10.26
CA PHE A 335 3.47 11.72 -10.59
C PHE A 335 3.47 12.02 -12.08
N VAL A 336 3.52 13.32 -12.42
CA VAL A 336 3.52 13.80 -13.80
C VAL A 336 4.54 14.94 -13.98
N PRO A 337 5.10 15.13 -15.19
CA PRO A 337 5.87 16.31 -15.52
C PRO A 337 5.10 17.61 -15.25
N HIS A 338 5.82 18.67 -14.87
CA HIS A 338 5.20 19.97 -14.56
C HIS A 338 4.32 20.49 -15.72
N ALA A 339 4.79 20.32 -16.97
CA ALA A 339 4.01 20.66 -18.15
C ALA A 339 2.62 20.03 -18.10
N ILE A 340 2.53 18.71 -17.91
CA ILE A 340 1.26 17.97 -17.81
C ILE A 340 0.41 18.45 -16.64
N ASN A 341 0.99 18.66 -15.46
CA ASN A 341 0.26 19.18 -14.30
C ASN A 341 -0.40 20.54 -14.61
N THR A 342 0.31 21.43 -15.33
CA THR A 342 -0.23 22.74 -15.70
C THR A 342 -1.32 22.70 -16.77
N LEU A 343 -1.42 21.63 -17.58
CA LEU A 343 -2.50 21.51 -18.58
C LEU A 343 -3.89 21.56 -17.93
N PHE A 344 -4.03 21.04 -16.71
CA PHE A 344 -5.32 20.87 -16.02
C PHE A 344 -5.64 22.00 -15.03
N LEU A 345 -4.81 23.04 -14.98
CA LEU A 345 -5.06 24.19 -14.12
C LEU A 345 -6.24 25.03 -14.64
N ASN A 346 -7.34 25.00 -13.90
CA ASN A 346 -8.52 25.81 -14.22
C ASN A 346 -8.39 27.20 -13.56
N GLY A 347 -8.16 28.24 -14.37
CA GLY A 347 -8.05 29.64 -13.94
C GLY A 347 -9.35 30.27 -13.47
N LYS A 348 -10.08 29.64 -12.53
CA LYS A 348 -11.46 29.99 -12.15
C LYS A 348 -11.64 31.44 -11.66
N LYS A 349 -10.61 32.06 -11.05
CA LYS A 349 -10.75 33.38 -10.41
C LYS A 349 -11.11 34.52 -11.39
N ASN A 350 -10.77 34.41 -12.68
CA ASN A 350 -10.82 35.54 -13.62
C ASN A 350 -11.93 35.47 -14.68
N ARG A 351 -12.78 34.42 -14.68
CA ARG A 351 -13.77 34.19 -15.77
C ARG A 351 -15.20 34.66 -15.50
N GLY A 352 -15.55 34.98 -14.25
CA GLY A 352 -16.95 35.26 -13.87
C GLY A 352 -17.84 34.04 -14.11
N GLY A 353 -19.00 34.24 -14.75
CA GLY A 353 -19.95 33.17 -15.09
C GLY A 353 -19.73 32.50 -16.45
N LEU A 354 -18.63 32.80 -17.15
CA LEU A 354 -18.36 32.23 -18.48
C LEU A 354 -17.68 30.85 -18.40
N PRO A 355 -17.85 29.99 -19.41
CA PRO A 355 -17.15 28.72 -19.51
C PRO A 355 -15.62 28.87 -19.52
N LEU A 356 -14.90 27.78 -19.25
CA LEU A 356 -13.44 27.77 -19.33
C LEU A 356 -12.96 28.21 -20.72
N GLY A 357 -11.89 29.01 -20.73
CA GLY A 357 -11.28 29.52 -21.97
C GLY A 357 -12.09 30.55 -22.73
N VAL A 358 -13.23 31.01 -22.20
CA VAL A 358 -14.09 32.01 -22.83
C VAL A 358 -14.10 33.31 -22.04
N HIS A 359 -13.87 34.42 -22.74
CA HIS A 359 -13.89 35.77 -22.19
C HIS A 359 -14.72 36.70 -23.06
N PHE A 360 -15.42 37.68 -22.48
CA PHE A 360 -16.14 38.69 -23.25
C PHE A 360 -15.24 39.90 -23.53
N ASP A 361 -15.00 40.18 -24.82
CA ASP A 361 -14.29 41.37 -25.27
C ASP A 361 -15.28 42.53 -25.41
N LYS A 362 -15.30 43.41 -24.40
CA LYS A 362 -16.21 44.57 -24.34
C LYS A 362 -16.03 45.53 -25.50
N ASN A 363 -14.81 45.66 -26.05
CA ASN A 363 -14.53 46.60 -27.13
C ASN A 363 -15.12 46.12 -28.46
N LYS A 364 -15.14 44.80 -28.67
CA LYS A 364 -15.66 44.18 -29.90
C LYS A 364 -17.10 43.71 -29.78
N GLY A 365 -17.64 43.64 -28.55
CA GLY A 365 -18.96 43.06 -28.28
C GLY A 365 -19.05 41.57 -28.62
N LYS A 366 -17.93 40.84 -28.56
CA LYS A 366 -17.81 39.42 -28.96
C LYS A 366 -17.19 38.56 -27.85
N TYR A 367 -17.43 37.26 -27.91
CA TYR A 367 -16.78 36.27 -27.05
C TYR A 367 -15.48 35.79 -27.68
N ARG A 368 -14.39 35.81 -26.91
CA ARG A 368 -13.08 35.33 -27.34
C ARG A 368 -12.82 33.97 -26.70
N ALA A 369 -12.37 33.01 -27.51
CA ALA A 369 -11.87 31.72 -27.05
C ALA A 369 -10.34 31.74 -27.04
N GLU A 370 -9.75 31.33 -25.93
CA GLU A 370 -8.30 31.24 -25.76
C GLU A 370 -7.89 30.21 -24.73
N MET A 371 -6.66 29.73 -24.84
CA MET A 371 -6.03 28.85 -23.87
C MET A 371 -4.68 29.45 -23.45
N SER A 372 -4.29 29.25 -22.19
CA SER A 372 -2.91 29.48 -21.78
C SER A 372 -2.23 28.15 -21.47
N PHE A 373 -0.99 28.01 -21.90
CA PHE A 373 -0.15 26.86 -21.59
C PHE A 373 1.30 27.32 -21.40
N MET A 374 1.94 26.91 -20.30
CA MET A 374 3.32 27.26 -19.98
C MET A 374 3.62 28.79 -20.03
N GLY A 375 2.63 29.62 -19.69
CA GLY A 375 2.75 31.08 -19.70
C GLY A 375 2.48 31.76 -21.05
N GLU A 376 2.29 30.98 -22.12
CA GLU A 376 1.93 31.50 -23.44
C GLU A 376 0.41 31.51 -23.64
N GLN A 377 -0.09 32.49 -24.38
CA GLN A 377 -1.52 32.64 -24.70
C GLN A 377 -1.77 32.24 -26.16
N ILE A 378 -2.65 31.27 -26.36
CA ILE A 378 -3.08 30.76 -27.66
C ILE A 378 -4.48 31.29 -27.96
N LYS A 379 -4.59 32.12 -28.99
CA LYS A 379 -5.86 32.72 -29.42
C LYS A 379 -6.58 31.78 -30.39
N LEU A 380 -7.80 31.38 -30.06
CA LEU A 380 -8.58 30.42 -30.85
C LEU A 380 -9.61 31.09 -31.76
N GLY A 381 -10.00 32.33 -31.44
CA GLY A 381 -10.88 33.14 -32.28
C GLY A 381 -11.82 34.03 -31.47
N THR A 382 -12.72 34.70 -32.20
CA THR A 382 -13.80 35.53 -31.65
C THR A 382 -15.13 35.11 -32.27
N PHE A 383 -16.17 35.06 -31.45
CA PHE A 383 -17.47 34.47 -31.75
C PHE A 383 -18.59 35.37 -31.22
N ASP A 384 -19.77 35.26 -31.81
CA ASP A 384 -20.93 36.06 -31.40
C ASP A 384 -21.71 35.43 -30.24
N ALA A 385 -21.53 34.12 -30.01
CA ALA A 385 -22.19 33.36 -28.95
C ALA A 385 -21.19 32.66 -28.01
N VAL A 386 -21.56 32.54 -26.73
CA VAL A 386 -20.77 31.84 -25.70
C VAL A 386 -20.54 30.37 -26.09
N ASP A 387 -21.61 29.69 -26.52
CA ASP A 387 -21.56 28.26 -26.85
C ASP A 387 -20.63 27.97 -28.03
N SER A 388 -20.60 28.84 -29.04
CA SER A 388 -19.68 28.71 -30.17
C SER A 388 -18.22 28.93 -29.76
N ALA A 389 -17.96 29.92 -28.89
CA ALA A 389 -16.62 30.14 -28.34
C ALA A 389 -16.16 28.95 -27.49
N PHE A 390 -17.04 28.43 -26.63
CA PHE A 390 -16.74 27.28 -25.79
C PHE A 390 -16.55 26.01 -26.60
N ALA A 391 -17.38 25.76 -27.62
CA ALA A 391 -17.22 24.60 -28.51
C ALA A 391 -15.84 24.59 -29.18
N ARG A 392 -15.38 25.75 -29.69
CA ARG A 392 -14.04 25.88 -30.25
C ARG A 392 -12.94 25.64 -29.21
N TYR A 393 -13.11 26.19 -28.00
CA TYR A 393 -12.15 25.98 -26.90
C TYR A 393 -12.07 24.50 -26.51
N LYS A 394 -13.22 23.84 -26.34
CA LYS A 394 -13.35 22.44 -25.98
C LYS A 394 -12.60 21.55 -26.97
N GLU A 395 -12.94 21.66 -28.26
CA GLU A 395 -12.31 20.89 -29.33
C GLU A 395 -10.78 21.08 -29.30
N TYR A 396 -10.31 22.33 -29.29
CA TYR A 396 -8.89 22.61 -29.27
C TYR A 396 -8.20 22.09 -28.01
N LYS A 397 -8.82 22.23 -26.84
CA LYS A 397 -8.25 21.81 -25.56
C LYS A 397 -8.10 20.29 -25.49
N GLU A 398 -9.12 19.56 -25.91
CA GLU A 398 -9.11 18.10 -25.95
C GLU A 398 -8.06 17.58 -26.94
N ASP A 399 -8.03 18.13 -28.17
CA ASP A 399 -7.00 17.81 -29.17
C ASP A 399 -5.59 18.07 -28.63
N PHE A 400 -5.37 19.24 -28.02
CA PHE A 400 -4.08 19.61 -27.43
C PHE A 400 -3.67 18.68 -26.28
N ILE A 401 -4.60 18.27 -25.42
CA ILE A 401 -4.31 17.29 -24.35
C ILE A 401 -3.86 15.96 -24.96
N ARG A 402 -4.51 15.48 -26.03
CA ARG A 402 -4.08 14.25 -26.71
C ARG A 402 -2.69 14.40 -27.31
N ASP A 403 -2.41 15.52 -27.98
CA ASP A 403 -1.09 15.77 -28.59
C ASP A 403 0.02 15.77 -27.54
N ILE A 404 -0.21 16.41 -26.38
CA ILE A 404 0.74 16.36 -25.27
C ILE A 404 0.84 14.94 -24.69
N ALA A 405 -0.26 14.19 -24.58
CA ALA A 405 -0.22 12.81 -24.11
C ALA A 405 0.65 11.91 -25.01
N GLU A 406 0.59 12.11 -26.33
CA GLU A 406 1.44 11.41 -27.30
C GLU A 406 2.91 11.82 -27.17
N GLN A 407 3.21 13.12 -27.04
CA GLN A 407 4.58 13.61 -26.84
C GLN A 407 5.25 13.01 -25.60
N TYR A 408 4.49 12.84 -24.52
CA TYR A 408 4.98 12.31 -23.25
C TYR A 408 4.78 10.79 -23.11
N ARG A 409 4.40 10.06 -24.16
CA ARG A 409 3.93 8.66 -24.06
C ARG A 409 4.89 7.73 -23.32
N ASP A 410 6.19 7.91 -23.53
CA ASP A 410 7.23 7.12 -22.90
C ASP A 410 7.60 7.62 -21.48
N GLU A 411 7.27 8.86 -21.13
CA GLU A 411 7.64 9.51 -19.87
C GLU A 411 6.58 9.42 -18.78
N ILE A 412 5.31 9.16 -19.14
CA ILE A 412 4.20 9.04 -18.19
C ILE A 412 3.63 7.63 -18.06
N PRO A 413 3.09 7.25 -16.88
CA PRO A 413 2.39 6.00 -16.71
C PRO A 413 1.21 5.86 -17.68
N ASP A 414 0.92 4.62 -18.12
CA ASP A 414 -0.17 4.34 -19.05
C ASP A 414 -1.56 4.73 -18.47
N LYS A 415 -1.70 4.71 -17.13
CA LYS A 415 -2.89 5.22 -16.44
C LYS A 415 -3.12 6.72 -16.66
N VAL A 416 -2.03 7.51 -16.67
CA VAL A 416 -2.06 8.95 -16.93
C VAL A 416 -2.36 9.20 -18.39
N TYR A 417 -1.62 8.54 -19.30
CA TYR A 417 -1.86 8.65 -20.74
C TYR A 417 -3.32 8.38 -21.12
N LYS A 418 -3.90 7.27 -20.61
CA LYS A 418 -5.31 6.93 -20.88
C LYS A 418 -6.28 7.98 -20.35
N ALA A 419 -6.00 8.54 -19.17
CA ALA A 419 -6.84 9.59 -18.59
C ALA A 419 -6.78 10.87 -19.42
N MET A 420 -5.59 11.24 -19.95
CA MET A 420 -5.41 12.39 -20.83
C MET A 420 -6.13 12.19 -22.18
N VAL A 421 -5.95 11.03 -22.82
CA VAL A 421 -6.56 10.76 -24.13
C VAL A 421 -8.09 10.70 -24.05
N GLY A 422 -8.62 10.18 -22.95
CA GLY A 422 -10.06 10.16 -22.68
C GLY A 422 -10.58 11.39 -21.96
N TRP A 423 -9.82 12.49 -21.90
CA TRP A 423 -10.24 13.67 -21.17
C TRP A 423 -11.30 14.45 -21.93
N GLU A 424 -12.46 14.62 -21.31
CA GLU A 424 -13.56 15.42 -21.86
C GLU A 424 -13.70 16.73 -21.10
N VAL A 425 -13.79 17.84 -21.82
CA VAL A 425 -14.05 19.18 -21.28
C VAL A 425 -15.56 19.44 -21.31
N ALA A 426 -16.08 19.87 -20.18
CA ALA A 426 -17.50 20.18 -19.97
C ALA A 426 -17.68 21.68 -19.73
N ILE A 427 -18.85 22.21 -20.10
CA ILE A 427 -19.13 23.65 -20.06
C ILE A 427 -19.15 24.21 -18.62
N ASP A 428 -19.44 23.34 -17.66
CA ASP A 428 -19.55 23.61 -16.23
C ASP A 428 -18.24 23.43 -15.43
N ASP A 429 -17.14 23.05 -16.10
CA ASP A 429 -15.82 22.79 -15.48
C ASP A 429 -15.19 23.98 -14.73
#